data_AF-A0A256XMM3-F1
#
_entry.id   AF-A0A256XMM3-F1
#
_cell.length_a   1.000
_cell.length_b   1.000
_cell.length_c   1.000
_cell.angle_alpha   90.00
_cell.angle_beta   90.00
_cell.angle_gamma   90.00
#
_symmetry.space_group_name_H-M   'P 1'
#
loop_
_entity.id
_entity.type
_entity.pdbx_description
1 polymer ?
#
loop_
_entity_poly.entity_id
_entity_poly.type
_entity_poly.pdbx_seq_one_letter_code
_entity_poly.pdbx_strand_id
1 'polypeptide(L)'
;MNKIMLIISIALLFQAIGVSGFSFDDSSENKFSCPNIEYDMVIISTPAYKDSIQPLIDHKISIGIETFFITTDEIFLECEGRDKPEQIKYFIKQVIEEYAIDYVLLIGSFDDIPGRYTHVYFDEPFDYPTPDEWVFTSDFYFADIYDSNGNFSSWDSNENDVFAEYHWNGNTDEIDLVPDVYLGRLACVNEIQVQTCVNKIIQYETDKSWSQNWFTNLVLIAGDGIPFDPESIDESEYLQEQIIDIMDGFIPNCVWASNGRLNNAYNINDAIEDGAGFVFFNGHGLHDLWATYLHNRNTMVPPGSYRTSHINQLTNIDTLPIVISDACYHLQYDMYPDCFGWSFVSNPNGGAIAFIGGSDTDLAYGGTRIVEKGIEKLDLKMCMLYQDGVSHLGNLWGMSIVDYQPVENDIVDLLTIIQNHLFGDPSLQIADNSQPPMKPNPPMGPSEGKIKAEHNFTVITTDPEKDELYYLFDWGDDSLSEWIGPFNSGTEYTGSHTWDTQGTFMVKVKAKDIYGMQSPWSDPLSVSMPKYKSFLDIESNNFIVWSHHYFPFLVFLFDILKT
;
A
#
# COMPACT_ATOMS: atom_id res chain seq x y z
N MET A 1 -4.94 -30.88 14.75
CA MET A 1 -4.20 -30.12 15.77
C MET A 1 -2.86 -30.71 16.26
N ASN A 2 -2.56 -32.03 16.24
CA ASN A 2 -1.33 -32.57 16.87
C ASN A 2 -0.25 -33.20 15.95
N LYS A 3 -0.35 -33.10 14.62
CA LYS A 3 0.63 -33.73 13.70
C LYS A 3 1.60 -32.74 13.04
N ILE A 4 1.11 -31.61 12.54
CA ILE A 4 1.94 -30.53 11.95
C ILE A 4 2.94 -29.98 12.99
N MET A 5 2.45 -29.72 14.20
CA MET A 5 3.27 -29.26 15.33
C MET A 5 4.44 -30.20 15.64
N LEU A 6 4.27 -31.51 15.41
CA LEU A 6 5.32 -32.52 15.62
C LEU A 6 6.36 -32.49 14.50
N ILE A 7 5.98 -32.19 13.26
CA ILE A 7 6.88 -32.16 12.10
C ILE A 7 7.75 -30.90 12.11
N ILE A 8 7.16 -29.72 12.37
CA ILE A 8 7.92 -28.46 12.49
C ILE A 8 8.90 -28.54 13.69
N SER A 9 8.47 -29.12 14.81
CA SER A 9 9.33 -29.36 15.97
C SER A 9 10.45 -30.38 15.72
N ILE A 10 10.21 -31.42 14.89
CA ILE A 10 11.22 -32.44 14.55
C ILE A 10 12.23 -31.92 13.52
N ALA A 11 11.82 -31.06 12.58
CA ALA A 11 12.72 -30.44 11.61
C ALA A 11 13.78 -29.55 12.29
N LEU A 12 13.40 -28.82 13.35
CA LEU A 12 14.30 -27.98 14.16
C LEU A 12 15.30 -28.78 15.01
N LEU A 13 15.02 -30.05 15.31
CA LEU A 13 15.89 -30.89 16.15
C LEU A 13 17.14 -31.44 15.44
N PHE A 14 17.30 -31.22 14.13
CA PHE A 14 18.43 -31.76 13.36
C PHE A 14 19.62 -30.81 13.12
N GLN A 15 19.60 -29.57 13.63
CA GLN A 15 20.75 -28.63 13.47
C GLN A 15 21.70 -28.53 14.68
N ALA A 16 21.53 -29.32 15.73
CA ALA A 16 22.47 -29.32 16.86
C ALA A 16 22.79 -30.73 17.35
N ILE A 17 23.78 -31.40 16.74
CA ILE A 17 24.40 -32.58 17.35
C ILE A 17 25.92 -32.43 17.37
N GLY A 18 26.40 -31.90 18.50
CA GLY A 18 27.74 -32.14 19.04
C GLY A 18 27.63 -32.94 20.35
N VAL A 19 28.04 -34.22 20.28
CA VAL A 19 28.46 -35.20 21.32
C VAL A 19 28.69 -34.60 22.74
N SER A 20 28.23 -35.14 23.88
CA SER A 20 28.23 -36.51 24.45
C SER A 20 27.30 -36.59 25.67
N GLY A 21 26.78 -37.78 25.96
CA GLY A 21 25.69 -38.01 26.90
C GLY A 21 26.01 -37.99 28.40
N PHE A 22 24.93 -38.04 29.19
CA PHE A 22 24.85 -38.60 30.54
C PHE A 22 23.41 -39.03 30.83
N SER A 23 23.29 -39.95 31.80
CA SER A 23 22.15 -40.80 32.15
C SER A 23 20.91 -40.07 32.69
N PHE A 24 19.75 -40.69 32.45
CA PHE A 24 18.44 -40.35 32.98
C PHE A 24 18.38 -40.35 34.52
N ASP A 25 17.81 -39.28 35.08
CA ASP A 25 17.12 -39.33 36.36
C ASP A 25 15.81 -38.52 36.26
N ASP A 26 14.74 -39.13 36.75
CA ASP A 26 13.35 -38.74 36.58
C ASP A 26 12.92 -37.92 37.81
N SER A 27 12.75 -36.61 37.66
CA SER A 27 11.83 -35.75 38.45
C SER A 27 12.11 -34.26 38.25
N SER A 28 11.25 -33.60 37.49
CA SER A 28 10.65 -32.29 37.81
C SER A 28 9.92 -31.75 36.58
N GLU A 29 8.63 -31.53 36.74
CA GLU A 29 7.85 -30.68 35.84
C GLU A 29 8.42 -29.25 35.87
N ASN A 30 9.41 -28.99 35.03
CA ASN A 30 9.67 -27.64 34.56
C ASN A 30 8.85 -27.46 33.30
N LYS A 31 7.78 -26.67 33.41
CA LYS A 31 7.16 -25.99 32.27
C LYS A 31 8.25 -25.11 31.63
N PHE A 32 9.00 -25.68 30.69
CA PHE A 32 9.59 -24.88 29.64
C PHE A 32 8.43 -24.36 28.83
N SER A 33 8.05 -23.09 29.06
CA SER A 33 7.38 -22.33 28.02
C SER A 33 8.36 -22.32 26.85
N CYS A 34 8.08 -23.10 25.80
CA CYS A 34 8.66 -22.82 24.51
C CYS A 34 8.33 -21.36 24.22
N PRO A 35 9.31 -20.50 23.87
CA PRO A 35 8.94 -19.21 23.30
C PRO A 35 7.97 -19.51 22.15
N ASN A 36 6.83 -18.82 22.11
CA ASN A 36 6.02 -18.83 20.91
C ASN A 36 6.96 -18.35 19.80
N ILE A 37 7.30 -19.24 18.87
CA ILE A 37 8.05 -18.86 17.68
C ILE A 37 7.03 -18.12 16.84
N GLU A 38 7.13 -16.79 16.81
CA GLU A 38 6.38 -15.94 15.88
C GLU A 38 7.10 -16.01 14.52
N TYR A 39 6.33 -16.14 13.45
CA TYR A 39 6.83 -16.15 12.07
C TYR A 39 6.18 -14.99 11.34
N ASP A 40 6.94 -14.29 10.52
CA ASP A 40 6.42 -13.21 9.68
C ASP A 40 5.90 -13.76 8.35
N MET A 41 6.56 -14.81 7.82
CA MET A 41 6.36 -15.28 6.46
C MET A 41 6.32 -16.82 6.34
N VAL A 42 5.43 -17.31 5.48
CA VAL A 42 5.45 -18.70 5.01
C VAL A 42 5.70 -18.76 3.50
N ILE A 43 6.56 -19.69 3.08
CA ILE A 43 6.75 -20.05 1.68
C ILE A 43 6.09 -21.40 1.41
N ILE A 44 5.15 -21.43 0.46
CA ILE A 44 4.44 -22.63 0.01
C ILE A 44 4.93 -23.01 -1.39
N SER A 45 5.37 -24.26 -1.57
CA SER A 45 5.89 -24.75 -2.85
C SER A 45 5.78 -26.26 -2.98
N THR A 46 5.99 -26.79 -4.19
CA THR A 46 6.29 -28.21 -4.40
C THR A 46 7.61 -28.63 -3.72
N PRO A 47 7.74 -29.88 -3.23
CA PRO A 47 8.99 -30.41 -2.70
C PRO A 47 10.18 -30.30 -3.67
N ALA A 48 9.91 -30.27 -4.98
CA ALA A 48 10.94 -30.21 -6.03
C ALA A 48 11.78 -28.92 -5.98
N TYR A 49 11.24 -27.82 -5.43
CA TYR A 49 11.94 -26.53 -5.39
C TYR A 49 12.61 -26.25 -4.04
N LYS A 50 12.47 -27.13 -3.05
CA LYS A 50 12.96 -26.92 -1.68
C LYS A 50 14.42 -26.46 -1.61
N ASP A 51 15.31 -27.16 -2.31
CA ASP A 51 16.75 -26.84 -2.27
C ASP A 51 17.07 -25.49 -2.93
N SER A 52 16.33 -25.12 -3.98
CA SER A 52 16.49 -23.84 -4.69
C SER A 52 15.85 -22.66 -3.95
N ILE A 53 14.90 -22.92 -3.05
CA ILE A 53 14.24 -21.91 -2.20
C ILE A 53 15.04 -21.64 -0.91
N GLN A 54 15.80 -22.62 -0.42
CA GLN A 54 16.54 -22.48 0.85
C GLN A 54 17.39 -21.20 0.97
N PRO A 55 18.12 -20.74 -0.07
CA PRO A 55 18.86 -19.47 0.02
C PRO A 55 17.99 -18.25 0.30
N LEU A 56 16.74 -18.23 -0.19
CA LEU A 56 15.80 -17.14 0.08
C LEU A 56 15.37 -17.16 1.55
N ILE A 57 15.05 -18.34 2.09
CA ILE A 57 14.68 -18.50 3.52
C ILE A 57 15.82 -17.99 4.41
N ASP A 58 17.05 -18.43 4.14
CA ASP A 58 18.22 -18.03 4.90
C ASP A 58 18.44 -16.50 4.81
N HIS A 59 18.21 -15.91 3.63
CA HIS A 59 18.31 -14.47 3.43
C HIS A 59 17.25 -13.70 4.24
N LYS A 60 15.98 -14.10 4.16
CA LYS A 60 14.87 -13.46 4.89
C LYS A 60 15.08 -13.47 6.39
N ILE A 61 15.45 -14.62 6.95
CA ILE A 61 15.81 -14.73 8.37
C ILE A 61 16.99 -13.80 8.70
N SER A 62 17.99 -13.70 7.81
CA SER A 62 19.16 -12.85 8.06
C SER A 62 18.85 -11.34 8.11
N ILE A 63 17.77 -10.90 7.47
CA ILE A 63 17.29 -9.51 7.48
C ILE A 63 16.13 -9.30 8.46
N GLY A 64 15.81 -10.31 9.28
CA GLY A 64 14.84 -10.20 10.37
C GLY A 64 13.39 -10.51 9.99
N ILE A 65 13.18 -11.23 8.87
CA ILE A 65 11.87 -11.74 8.46
C ILE A 65 11.85 -13.25 8.75
N GLU A 66 11.30 -13.63 9.90
CA GLU A 66 11.23 -15.02 10.35
C GLU A 66 10.37 -15.84 9.37
N THR A 67 11.02 -16.73 8.63
CA THR A 67 10.42 -17.41 7.48
C THR A 67 10.51 -18.92 7.63
N PHE A 68 9.44 -19.64 7.31
CA PHE A 68 9.46 -21.10 7.20
C PHE A 68 8.88 -21.59 5.86
N PHE A 69 9.18 -22.85 5.57
CA PHE A 69 8.81 -23.51 4.32
C PHE A 69 7.91 -24.71 4.58
N ILE A 70 6.88 -24.85 3.76
CA ILE A 70 5.98 -26.00 3.75
C ILE A 70 5.77 -26.49 2.32
N THR A 71 5.63 -27.81 2.16
CA THR A 71 5.32 -28.35 0.83
C THR A 71 3.83 -28.49 0.58
N THR A 72 3.42 -28.36 -0.68
CA THR A 72 2.06 -28.68 -1.12
C THR A 72 1.67 -30.12 -0.78
N ASP A 73 2.60 -31.08 -0.86
CA ASP A 73 2.37 -32.48 -0.49
C ASP A 73 2.01 -32.63 1.00
N GLU A 74 2.67 -31.87 1.88
CA GLU A 74 2.34 -31.84 3.31
C GLU A 74 0.97 -31.23 3.55
N ILE A 75 0.67 -30.08 2.92
CA ILE A 75 -0.64 -29.42 3.02
C ILE A 75 -1.76 -30.36 2.57
N PHE A 76 -1.65 -30.96 1.37
CA PHE A 76 -2.70 -31.80 0.81
C PHE A 76 -2.92 -33.11 1.59
N LEU A 77 -1.92 -33.55 2.35
CA LEU A 77 -2.02 -34.72 3.22
C LEU A 77 -2.67 -34.40 4.57
N GLU A 78 -2.44 -33.21 5.11
CA GLU A 78 -2.75 -32.89 6.51
C GLU A 78 -3.93 -31.93 6.70
N CYS A 79 -4.18 -31.05 5.73
CA CYS A 79 -5.27 -30.06 5.79
C CYS A 79 -6.56 -30.64 5.21
N GLU A 80 -7.66 -30.44 5.93
CA GLU A 80 -9.00 -30.68 5.41
C GLU A 80 -9.37 -29.57 4.41
N GLY A 81 -10.29 -29.88 3.49
CA GLY A 81 -10.73 -28.99 2.42
C GLY A 81 -11.35 -29.82 1.30
N ARG A 82 -12.32 -29.26 0.59
CA ARG A 82 -13.04 -29.92 -0.51
C ARG A 82 -12.14 -30.22 -1.71
N ASP A 83 -11.13 -29.38 -1.91
CA ASP A 83 -10.17 -29.45 -3.00
C ASP A 83 -8.83 -28.76 -2.64
N LYS A 84 -7.86 -28.80 -3.55
CA LYS A 84 -6.50 -28.30 -3.32
C LYS A 84 -6.46 -26.81 -2.92
N PRO A 85 -7.13 -25.86 -3.61
CA PRO A 85 -7.12 -24.47 -3.18
C PRO A 85 -7.72 -24.30 -1.77
N GLU A 86 -8.83 -24.97 -1.44
CA GLU A 86 -9.39 -24.85 -0.09
C GLU A 86 -8.46 -25.44 1.00
N GLN A 87 -7.77 -26.54 0.71
CA GLN A 87 -6.74 -27.08 1.63
C GLN A 87 -5.61 -26.07 1.89
N ILE A 88 -5.13 -25.37 0.86
CA ILE A 88 -4.13 -24.30 1.00
C ILE A 88 -4.69 -23.14 1.82
N LYS A 89 -5.93 -22.71 1.54
CA LYS A 89 -6.58 -21.62 2.28
C LYS A 89 -6.76 -21.96 3.77
N TYR A 90 -7.17 -23.18 4.10
CA TYR A 90 -7.24 -23.64 5.49
C TYR A 90 -5.86 -23.73 6.16
N PHE A 91 -4.82 -24.11 5.42
CA PHE A 91 -3.46 -24.05 5.94
C PHE A 91 -3.06 -22.61 6.29
N ILE A 92 -3.29 -21.65 5.37
CA ILE A 92 -3.00 -20.22 5.60
C ILE A 92 -3.75 -19.71 6.83
N LYS A 93 -5.06 -20.01 6.92
CA LYS A 93 -5.86 -19.71 8.12
C LYS A 93 -5.20 -20.23 9.40
N GLN A 94 -4.77 -21.49 9.41
CA GLN A 94 -4.14 -22.11 10.57
C GLN A 94 -2.86 -21.36 10.98
N VAL A 95 -1.99 -21.01 10.02
CA VAL A 95 -0.72 -20.36 10.35
C VAL A 95 -0.90 -18.89 10.75
N ILE A 96 -1.95 -18.21 10.29
CA ILE A 96 -2.36 -16.91 10.84
C ILE A 96 -2.74 -17.06 12.31
N GLU A 97 -3.59 -18.04 12.64
CA GLU A 97 -4.08 -18.24 14.01
C GLU A 97 -2.99 -18.75 14.98
N GLU A 98 -2.03 -19.52 14.49
CA GLU A 98 -0.97 -20.12 15.31
C GLU A 98 0.28 -19.24 15.43
N TYR A 99 0.66 -18.54 14.36
CA TYR A 99 1.95 -17.83 14.27
C TYR A 99 1.82 -16.33 13.99
N ALA A 100 0.61 -15.83 13.70
CA ALA A 100 0.36 -14.44 13.34
C ALA A 100 1.21 -13.97 12.15
N ILE A 101 1.34 -14.80 11.11
CA ILE A 101 2.05 -14.43 9.89
C ILE A 101 1.39 -13.25 9.20
N ASP A 102 2.20 -12.42 8.55
CA ASP A 102 1.75 -11.31 7.70
C ASP A 102 1.87 -11.66 6.22
N TYR A 103 2.86 -12.48 5.84
CA TYR A 103 3.24 -12.73 4.45
C TYR A 103 3.08 -14.19 4.01
N VAL A 104 2.52 -14.38 2.82
CA VAL A 104 2.47 -15.69 2.14
C VAL A 104 3.10 -15.57 0.75
N LEU A 105 4.15 -16.35 0.49
CA LEU A 105 4.77 -16.45 -0.83
C LEU A 105 4.52 -17.82 -1.45
N LEU A 106 3.83 -17.82 -2.58
CA LEU A 106 3.59 -19.01 -3.40
C LEU A 106 4.72 -19.14 -4.43
N ILE A 107 5.45 -20.25 -4.43
CA ILE A 107 6.49 -20.52 -5.44
C ILE A 107 6.12 -21.76 -6.24
N GLY A 108 5.62 -21.56 -7.46
CA GLY A 108 5.20 -22.63 -8.34
C GLY A 108 4.20 -22.18 -9.40
N SER A 109 4.07 -23.02 -10.42
CA SER A 109 3.10 -22.86 -11.50
C SER A 109 1.67 -23.08 -10.99
N PHE A 110 0.67 -22.84 -11.86
CA PHE A 110 -0.72 -23.19 -11.58
C PHE A 110 -0.90 -24.70 -11.32
N ASP A 111 -0.13 -25.57 -11.99
CA ASP A 111 -0.19 -27.01 -11.76
C ASP A 111 0.35 -27.42 -10.38
N ASP A 112 1.34 -26.68 -9.87
CA ASP A 112 1.93 -26.90 -8.54
C ASP A 112 1.00 -26.38 -7.44
N ILE A 113 0.50 -25.15 -7.61
CA ILE A 113 -0.31 -24.39 -6.64
C ILE A 113 -1.47 -23.73 -7.40
N PRO A 114 -2.62 -24.41 -7.58
CA PRO A 114 -3.73 -23.89 -8.38
C PRO A 114 -4.43 -22.74 -7.64
N GLY A 115 -4.68 -21.64 -8.35
CA GLY A 115 -5.56 -20.58 -7.88
C GLY A 115 -7.04 -21.01 -7.88
N ARG A 116 -7.93 -20.17 -7.33
CA ARG A 116 -9.37 -20.43 -7.30
C ARG A 116 -10.04 -19.88 -8.56
N TYR A 117 -10.81 -20.69 -9.27
CA TYR A 117 -11.65 -20.19 -10.36
C TYR A 117 -12.89 -19.47 -9.81
N THR A 118 -13.14 -18.26 -10.32
CA THR A 118 -14.30 -17.39 -10.02
C THR A 118 -15.38 -17.53 -11.08
N HIS A 119 -16.62 -17.14 -10.80
CA HIS A 119 -17.74 -17.28 -11.74
C HIS A 119 -18.60 -16.01 -11.78
N VAL A 120 -18.42 -15.21 -12.81
CA VAL A 120 -19.09 -13.93 -12.97
C VAL A 120 -20.03 -13.97 -14.16
N TYR A 121 -21.27 -13.55 -13.96
CA TYR A 121 -22.21 -13.26 -15.03
C TYR A 121 -22.32 -11.75 -15.18
N PHE A 122 -21.89 -11.21 -16.32
CA PHE A 122 -21.88 -9.78 -16.58
C PHE A 122 -23.02 -9.42 -17.52
N ASP A 123 -24.10 -8.87 -16.98
CA ASP A 123 -25.29 -8.43 -17.74
C ASP A 123 -25.49 -6.91 -17.76
N GLU A 124 -24.51 -6.17 -17.23
CA GLU A 124 -24.53 -4.71 -17.25
C GLU A 124 -24.12 -4.15 -18.62
N PRO A 125 -24.75 -3.06 -19.09
CA PRO A 125 -24.35 -2.43 -20.35
C PRO A 125 -23.03 -1.68 -20.16
N PHE A 126 -21.94 -2.20 -20.73
CA PHE A 126 -20.66 -1.49 -20.86
C PHE A 126 -20.45 -0.99 -22.29
N ASP A 127 -19.62 0.04 -22.45
CA ASP A 127 -19.38 0.67 -23.76
C ASP A 127 -18.52 -0.20 -24.71
N TYR A 128 -18.06 -1.36 -24.26
CA TYR A 128 -17.33 -2.35 -25.05
C TYR A 128 -17.79 -3.79 -24.78
N PRO A 129 -17.48 -4.76 -25.67
CA PRO A 129 -17.97 -6.13 -25.55
C PRO A 129 -17.40 -6.80 -24.30
N THR A 130 -18.28 -7.22 -23.39
CA THR A 130 -17.96 -8.10 -22.26
C THR A 130 -18.56 -9.48 -22.51
N PRO A 131 -17.94 -10.57 -22.02
CA PRO A 131 -18.57 -11.89 -22.05
C PRO A 131 -19.73 -11.93 -21.06
N ASP A 132 -20.84 -12.54 -21.46
CA ASP A 132 -21.97 -12.76 -20.54
C ASP A 132 -21.55 -13.66 -19.37
N GLU A 133 -20.80 -14.74 -19.63
CA GLU A 133 -20.28 -15.68 -18.63
C GLU A 133 -18.76 -15.62 -18.60
N TRP A 134 -18.20 -15.39 -17.41
CA TRP A 134 -16.78 -15.14 -17.23
C TRP A 134 -16.21 -15.96 -16.07
N VAL A 135 -15.22 -16.79 -16.38
CA VAL A 135 -14.55 -17.67 -15.42
C VAL A 135 -13.04 -17.48 -15.54
N PHE A 136 -12.39 -17.13 -14.45
CA PHE A 136 -10.95 -16.86 -14.41
C PHE A 136 -10.35 -17.18 -13.05
N THR A 137 -9.01 -17.30 -12.98
CA THR A 137 -8.33 -17.67 -11.74
C THR A 137 -8.04 -16.45 -10.86
N SER A 138 -8.13 -16.65 -9.54
CA SER A 138 -7.79 -15.68 -8.50
C SER A 138 -6.93 -16.31 -7.41
N ASP A 139 -5.77 -15.72 -7.17
CA ASP A 139 -4.96 -15.93 -5.97
C ASP A 139 -5.42 -15.05 -4.80
N PHE A 140 -6.21 -13.99 -5.03
CA PHE A 140 -6.79 -13.19 -3.94
C PHE A 140 -7.61 -14.05 -2.96
N TYR A 141 -8.13 -15.19 -3.43
CA TYR A 141 -8.72 -16.25 -2.61
C TYR A 141 -7.85 -16.72 -1.43
N PHE A 142 -6.52 -16.68 -1.56
CA PHE A 142 -5.58 -17.05 -0.50
C PHE A 142 -5.25 -15.90 0.44
N ALA A 143 -5.57 -14.66 0.06
CA ALA A 143 -5.37 -13.47 0.88
C ALA A 143 -6.61 -13.16 1.73
N ASP A 144 -7.82 -13.29 1.18
CA ASP A 144 -9.10 -13.14 1.89
C ASP A 144 -9.43 -14.45 2.63
N ILE A 145 -9.19 -14.52 3.93
CA ILE A 145 -9.38 -15.70 4.78
C ILE A 145 -10.66 -15.61 5.61
N TYR A 146 -11.00 -14.42 6.08
CA TYR A 146 -12.12 -14.17 6.97
C TYR A 146 -13.13 -13.22 6.35
N ASP A 147 -14.42 -13.48 6.60
CA ASP A 147 -15.48 -12.51 6.29
C ASP A 147 -15.51 -11.36 7.30
N SER A 148 -16.34 -10.34 7.02
CA SER A 148 -16.54 -9.19 7.91
C SER A 148 -17.01 -9.52 9.34
N ASN A 149 -17.47 -10.75 9.61
CA ASN A 149 -17.87 -11.24 10.93
C ASN A 149 -16.77 -12.08 11.60
N GLY A 150 -15.63 -12.29 10.95
CA GLY A 150 -14.51 -13.13 11.40
C GLY A 150 -14.72 -14.63 11.18
N ASN A 151 -15.70 -15.05 10.37
CA ASN A 151 -15.84 -16.46 9.98
C ASN A 151 -14.96 -16.76 8.77
N PHE A 152 -14.71 -18.04 8.49
CA PHE A 152 -13.95 -18.43 7.30
C PHE A 152 -14.70 -18.06 6.00
N SER A 153 -14.03 -17.30 5.14
CA SER A 153 -14.50 -16.90 3.81
C SER A 153 -14.27 -18.04 2.81
N SER A 154 -15.29 -18.85 2.52
CA SER A 154 -15.17 -19.99 1.58
C SER A 154 -15.15 -19.56 0.11
N TRP A 155 -15.60 -18.33 -0.18
CA TRP A 155 -16.04 -17.87 -1.52
C TRP A 155 -17.16 -18.73 -2.12
N ASP A 156 -17.87 -19.52 -1.33
CA ASP A 156 -19.02 -20.33 -1.72
C ASP A 156 -20.00 -20.32 -0.54
N SER A 157 -20.75 -19.23 -0.46
CA SER A 157 -21.65 -18.89 0.64
C SER A 157 -22.95 -19.70 0.59
N ASN A 158 -23.28 -20.26 -0.58
CA ASN A 158 -24.50 -21.04 -0.81
C ASN A 158 -24.24 -22.57 -0.90
N GLU A 159 -22.99 -23.00 -0.73
CA GLU A 159 -22.52 -24.39 -0.71
C GLU A 159 -22.82 -25.17 -2.00
N ASN A 160 -22.64 -24.53 -3.17
CA ASN A 160 -22.92 -25.13 -4.48
C ASN A 160 -21.65 -25.52 -5.28
N ASP A 161 -20.45 -25.34 -4.72
CA ASP A 161 -19.14 -25.57 -5.36
C ASP A 161 -18.87 -24.70 -6.61
N VAL A 162 -19.52 -23.55 -6.70
CA VAL A 162 -19.24 -22.47 -7.63
C VAL A 162 -18.77 -21.29 -6.78
N PHE A 163 -17.60 -20.74 -7.12
CA PHE A 163 -16.91 -19.82 -6.22
C PHE A 163 -16.89 -18.40 -6.74
N ALA A 164 -16.97 -17.45 -5.82
CA ALA A 164 -17.04 -16.02 -6.09
C ALA A 164 -18.10 -15.73 -7.16
N GLU A 165 -19.28 -16.32 -6.98
CA GLU A 165 -20.40 -16.10 -7.87
C GLU A 165 -20.78 -14.62 -7.87
N TYR A 166 -20.95 -14.04 -9.05
CA TYR A 166 -21.63 -12.76 -9.22
C TYR A 166 -22.71 -12.89 -10.29
N HIS A 167 -23.98 -12.84 -9.88
CA HIS A 167 -25.15 -13.12 -10.73
C HIS A 167 -25.09 -14.44 -11.51
N TRP A 168 -24.17 -15.34 -11.18
CA TRP A 168 -23.95 -16.59 -11.90
C TRP A 168 -25.15 -17.51 -11.73
N ASN A 169 -25.89 -17.75 -12.80
CA ASN A 169 -27.19 -18.42 -12.75
C ASN A 169 -28.18 -17.82 -11.73
N GLY A 170 -28.04 -16.53 -11.41
CA GLY A 170 -28.85 -15.82 -10.41
C GLY A 170 -28.35 -15.93 -8.96
N ASN A 171 -27.17 -16.49 -8.72
CA ASN A 171 -26.53 -16.54 -7.41
C ASN A 171 -25.41 -15.47 -7.30
N THR A 172 -25.17 -15.01 -6.08
CA THR A 172 -24.02 -14.15 -5.75
C THR A 172 -23.47 -14.59 -4.39
N ASP A 173 -22.16 -14.72 -4.29
CA ASP A 173 -21.48 -15.04 -3.04
C ASP A 173 -21.21 -13.80 -2.18
N GLU A 174 -21.32 -13.97 -0.86
CA GLU A 174 -20.93 -12.95 0.11
C GLU A 174 -19.41 -12.99 0.33
N ILE A 175 -18.70 -11.97 -0.15
CA ILE A 175 -17.25 -11.79 -0.04
C ILE A 175 -16.99 -10.33 0.39
N ASP A 176 -16.14 -10.11 1.39
CA ASP A 176 -15.89 -8.75 1.92
C ASP A 176 -14.77 -7.99 1.19
N LEU A 177 -13.98 -8.70 0.38
CA LEU A 177 -12.91 -8.17 -0.46
C LEU A 177 -11.76 -7.52 0.33
N VAL A 178 -11.45 -8.06 1.51
CA VAL A 178 -10.35 -7.60 2.36
C VAL A 178 -9.27 -8.68 2.46
N PRO A 179 -8.00 -8.38 2.11
CA PRO A 179 -6.91 -9.32 2.36
C PRO A 179 -6.56 -9.36 3.87
N ASP A 180 -6.45 -10.57 4.42
CA ASP A 180 -5.98 -10.84 5.78
C ASP A 180 -4.47 -11.12 5.88
N VAL A 181 -3.84 -11.42 4.74
CA VAL A 181 -2.39 -11.58 4.59
C VAL A 181 -1.92 -10.93 3.30
N TYR A 182 -0.66 -10.50 3.28
CA TYR A 182 -0.01 -10.01 2.08
C TYR A 182 0.50 -11.19 1.25
N LEU A 183 -0.05 -11.34 0.05
CA LEU A 183 0.21 -12.47 -0.82
C LEU A 183 1.10 -12.05 -1.99
N GLY A 184 2.05 -12.91 -2.35
CA GLY A 184 2.75 -12.82 -3.63
C GLY A 184 2.98 -14.18 -4.25
N ARG A 185 3.16 -14.21 -5.57
CA ARG A 185 3.46 -15.43 -6.33
C ARG A 185 4.73 -15.27 -7.16
N LEU A 186 5.60 -16.28 -7.10
CA LEU A 186 6.58 -16.57 -8.15
C LEU A 186 6.05 -17.75 -8.97
N ALA A 187 5.50 -17.48 -10.16
CA ALA A 187 4.82 -18.47 -11.02
C ALA A 187 5.80 -19.42 -11.74
N CYS A 188 6.83 -19.88 -11.03
CA CYS A 188 7.93 -20.67 -11.56
C CYS A 188 7.46 -22.03 -12.08
N VAL A 189 7.76 -22.33 -13.35
CA VAL A 189 7.45 -23.62 -13.98
C VAL A 189 8.61 -24.62 -13.94
N ASN A 190 9.76 -24.21 -13.41
CA ASN A 190 10.92 -25.07 -13.20
C ASN A 190 11.91 -24.46 -12.19
N GLU A 191 12.88 -25.28 -11.78
CA GLU A 191 13.92 -24.93 -10.80
C GLU A 191 14.82 -23.76 -11.26
N ILE A 192 15.08 -23.61 -12.57
CA ILE A 192 15.91 -22.51 -13.09
C ILE A 192 15.23 -21.17 -12.83
N GLN A 193 13.92 -21.08 -13.08
CA GLN A 193 13.16 -19.86 -12.79
C GLN A 193 13.13 -19.55 -11.29
N VAL A 194 13.02 -20.57 -10.42
CA VAL A 194 13.12 -20.39 -8.96
C VAL A 194 14.47 -19.77 -8.61
N GLN A 195 15.57 -20.35 -9.07
CA GLN A 195 16.91 -19.83 -8.80
C GLN A 195 17.09 -18.40 -9.33
N THR A 196 16.56 -18.11 -10.53
CA THR A 196 16.57 -16.76 -11.10
C THR A 196 15.87 -15.75 -10.19
N CYS A 197 14.65 -16.04 -9.75
CA CYS A 197 13.87 -15.13 -8.92
C CYS A 197 14.50 -14.97 -7.52
N VAL A 198 14.91 -16.08 -6.90
CA VAL A 198 15.60 -16.08 -5.59
C VAL A 198 16.86 -15.21 -5.65
N ASN A 199 17.70 -15.37 -6.67
CA ASN A 199 18.92 -14.56 -6.81
C ASN A 199 18.61 -13.08 -6.99
N LYS A 200 17.59 -12.74 -7.80
CA LYS A 200 17.16 -11.35 -7.98
C LYS A 200 16.70 -10.72 -6.67
N ILE A 201 15.85 -11.40 -5.91
CA ILE A 201 15.33 -10.91 -4.62
C ILE A 201 16.48 -10.67 -3.64
N ILE A 202 17.35 -11.67 -3.45
CA ILE A 202 18.49 -11.57 -2.54
C ILE A 202 19.41 -10.40 -2.95
N GLN A 203 19.72 -10.27 -4.25
CA GLN A 203 20.54 -9.18 -4.74
C GLN A 203 19.87 -7.83 -4.49
N TYR A 204 18.60 -7.70 -4.84
CA TYR A 204 17.83 -6.46 -4.71
C TYR A 204 17.84 -5.92 -3.27
N GLU A 205 17.60 -6.81 -2.30
CA GLU A 205 17.60 -6.50 -0.86
C GLU A 205 19.00 -6.27 -0.29
N THR A 206 19.98 -7.07 -0.72
CA THR A 206 21.38 -6.91 -0.29
C THR A 206 21.96 -5.56 -0.76
N ASP A 207 21.67 -5.17 -1.99
CA ASP A 207 22.14 -3.92 -2.58
C ASP A 207 21.31 -2.70 -2.12
N LYS A 208 20.22 -2.93 -1.37
CA LYS A 208 19.23 -1.92 -1.00
C LYS A 208 18.80 -1.10 -2.20
N SER A 209 18.32 -1.80 -3.23
CA SER A 209 18.04 -1.22 -4.55
C SER A 209 17.12 0.01 -4.50
N TRP A 210 16.19 0.06 -3.54
CA TRP A 210 15.31 1.21 -3.30
C TRP A 210 16.02 2.51 -2.91
N SER A 211 17.24 2.42 -2.38
CA SER A 211 18.06 3.57 -1.97
C SER A 211 19.01 4.06 -3.07
N GLN A 212 19.05 3.37 -4.22
CA GLN A 212 19.94 3.70 -5.32
C GLN A 212 19.36 4.84 -6.17
N ASN A 213 20.23 5.66 -6.77
CA ASN A 213 19.81 6.86 -7.50
C ASN A 213 18.80 6.61 -8.63
N TRP A 214 18.87 5.43 -9.27
CA TRP A 214 17.95 5.06 -10.35
C TRP A 214 16.52 4.78 -9.86
N PHE A 215 16.35 4.46 -8.58
CA PHE A 215 15.05 4.09 -8.04
C PHE A 215 14.03 5.23 -8.11
N THR A 216 14.49 6.48 -7.94
CA THR A 216 13.64 7.68 -8.07
C THR A 216 13.26 8.02 -9.51
N ASN A 217 13.69 7.26 -10.52
CA ASN A 217 13.15 7.41 -11.87
C ASN A 217 11.81 6.67 -11.99
N LEU A 218 10.88 7.28 -12.73
CA LEU A 218 9.53 6.78 -12.95
C LEU A 218 9.30 6.63 -14.45
N VAL A 219 9.04 5.42 -14.95
CA VAL A 219 8.75 5.17 -16.38
C VAL A 219 7.25 5.05 -16.57
N LEU A 220 6.71 5.83 -17.50
CA LEU A 220 5.28 6.03 -17.68
C LEU A 220 4.92 5.73 -19.14
N ILE A 221 4.20 4.64 -19.38
CA ILE A 221 3.92 4.09 -20.72
C ILE A 221 2.41 4.11 -20.94
N ALA A 222 1.94 5.00 -21.82
CA ALA A 222 0.51 5.26 -22.01
C ALA A 222 0.19 5.89 -23.38
N GLY A 223 -1.10 5.94 -23.67
CA GLY A 223 -1.67 6.62 -24.83
C GLY A 223 -3.15 6.89 -24.61
N ASP A 224 -3.92 6.82 -25.70
CA ASP A 224 -5.38 6.92 -25.64
C ASP A 224 -5.96 5.55 -25.25
N GLY A 225 -6.48 5.45 -24.02
CA GLY A 225 -6.97 4.21 -23.43
C GLY A 225 -8.34 3.82 -23.98
N ILE A 226 -9.25 4.79 -24.12
CA ILE A 226 -10.60 4.60 -24.62
C ILE A 226 -10.84 5.64 -25.73
N PRO A 227 -10.38 5.37 -26.97
CA PRO A 227 -10.44 6.36 -28.02
C PRO A 227 -11.88 6.74 -28.37
N PHE A 228 -12.07 7.99 -28.77
CA PHE A 228 -13.38 8.57 -29.11
C PHE A 228 -14.33 8.77 -27.92
N ASP A 229 -13.78 8.88 -26.71
CA ASP A 229 -14.54 9.34 -25.55
C ASP A 229 -15.12 10.75 -25.78
N PRO A 230 -16.24 11.12 -25.11
CA PRO A 230 -16.88 12.42 -25.31
C PRO A 230 -16.03 13.63 -24.90
N GLU A 231 -15.06 13.45 -23.99
CA GLU A 231 -14.17 14.49 -23.47
C GLU A 231 -12.91 14.64 -24.34
N SER A 232 -12.61 13.66 -25.20
CA SER A 232 -11.41 13.62 -26.05
C SER A 232 -10.14 13.68 -25.22
N ILE A 233 -10.07 12.84 -24.19
CA ILE A 233 -8.96 12.72 -23.25
C ILE A 233 -8.18 11.46 -23.60
N ASP A 234 -6.85 11.55 -23.60
CA ASP A 234 -6.00 10.35 -23.67
C ASP A 234 -5.97 9.74 -22.24
N GLU A 235 -6.92 8.87 -21.89
CA GLU A 235 -7.20 8.52 -20.48
C GLU A 235 -6.00 7.97 -19.73
N SER A 236 -5.24 7.08 -20.37
CA SER A 236 -4.06 6.47 -19.76
C SER A 236 -2.94 7.50 -19.55
N GLU A 237 -2.80 8.51 -20.42
CA GLU A 237 -1.85 9.62 -20.21
C GLU A 237 -2.34 10.55 -19.09
N TYR A 238 -3.65 10.82 -19.02
CA TYR A 238 -4.27 11.62 -17.94
C TYR A 238 -4.10 10.97 -16.57
N LEU A 239 -4.28 9.65 -16.46
CA LEU A 239 -3.97 8.90 -15.25
C LEU A 239 -2.49 9.07 -14.85
N GLN A 240 -1.58 8.94 -15.81
CA GLN A 240 -0.15 9.06 -15.53
C GLN A 240 0.26 10.49 -15.13
N GLU A 241 -0.45 11.53 -15.57
CA GLU A 241 -0.30 12.88 -15.02
C GLU A 241 -0.65 12.92 -13.53
N GLN A 242 -1.71 12.24 -13.09
CA GLN A 242 -2.04 12.14 -11.65
C GLN A 242 -0.99 11.35 -10.86
N ILE A 243 -0.43 10.29 -11.45
CA ILE A 243 0.68 9.54 -10.84
C ILE A 243 1.90 10.45 -10.65
N ILE A 244 2.24 11.28 -11.64
CA ILE A 244 3.34 12.26 -11.53
C ILE A 244 3.09 13.24 -10.38
N ASP A 245 1.85 13.75 -10.25
CA ASP A 245 1.49 14.69 -9.20
C ASP A 245 1.56 14.07 -7.79
N ILE A 246 1.26 12.77 -7.66
CA ILE A 246 1.33 12.04 -6.39
C ILE A 246 2.78 11.67 -6.05
N MET A 247 3.54 11.18 -7.02
CA MET A 247 4.90 10.64 -6.83
C MET A 247 5.94 11.77 -6.72
N ASP A 248 5.76 12.66 -5.74
CA ASP A 248 6.71 13.75 -5.47
C ASP A 248 8.13 13.21 -5.25
N GLY A 249 9.12 13.96 -5.75
CA GLY A 249 10.52 13.56 -5.74
C GLY A 249 10.94 12.55 -6.82
N PHE A 250 10.00 11.92 -7.55
CA PHE A 250 10.34 11.06 -8.69
C PHE A 250 10.58 11.86 -9.98
N ILE A 251 11.41 11.32 -10.86
CA ILE A 251 11.76 11.90 -12.16
C ILE A 251 11.00 11.14 -13.26
N PRO A 252 9.97 11.75 -13.88
CA PRO A 252 9.16 11.07 -14.87
C PRO A 252 9.85 10.94 -16.23
N ASN A 253 9.75 9.76 -16.83
CA ASN A 253 10.18 9.38 -18.17
C ASN A 253 8.97 8.88 -18.97
N CYS A 254 8.21 9.82 -19.54
CA CYS A 254 6.98 9.52 -20.28
C CYS A 254 7.26 8.95 -21.67
N VAL A 255 6.98 7.67 -21.88
CA VAL A 255 6.98 6.96 -23.17
C VAL A 255 5.55 6.91 -23.70
N TRP A 256 5.07 8.07 -24.16
CA TRP A 256 3.67 8.27 -24.51
C TRP A 256 3.38 8.18 -26.01
N ALA A 257 2.10 7.97 -26.33
CA ALA A 257 1.60 8.04 -27.69
C ALA A 257 1.63 9.47 -28.22
N SER A 258 1.16 10.43 -27.41
CA SER A 258 1.04 11.85 -27.76
C SER A 258 2.40 12.52 -28.09
N ASN A 259 3.46 12.10 -27.40
CA ASN A 259 4.82 12.60 -27.61
C ASN A 259 5.61 11.82 -28.69
N GLY A 260 4.98 10.81 -29.31
CA GLY A 260 5.53 10.03 -30.40
C GLY A 260 6.60 9.02 -30.00
N ARG A 261 6.85 8.79 -28.71
CA ARG A 261 7.83 7.81 -28.25
C ARG A 261 7.33 6.37 -28.38
N LEU A 262 6.03 6.14 -28.50
CA LEU A 262 5.49 4.82 -28.86
C LEU A 262 5.55 4.49 -30.36
N ASN A 263 6.18 5.30 -31.22
CA ASN A 263 6.38 4.90 -32.62
C ASN A 263 7.36 3.71 -32.79
N ASN A 264 8.08 3.36 -31.73
CA ASN A 264 9.00 2.22 -31.70
C ASN A 264 8.90 1.52 -30.33
N ALA A 265 8.54 0.24 -30.32
CA ALA A 265 8.42 -0.56 -29.10
C ALA A 265 9.72 -0.62 -28.29
N TYR A 266 10.89 -0.52 -28.95
CA TYR A 266 12.19 -0.52 -28.26
C TYR A 266 12.43 0.70 -27.38
N ASN A 267 11.72 1.81 -27.58
CA ASN A 267 11.82 2.97 -26.69
C ASN A 267 11.32 2.63 -25.26
N ILE A 268 10.48 1.60 -25.11
CA ILE A 268 10.08 1.07 -23.80
C ILE A 268 11.28 0.34 -23.16
N ASN A 269 11.99 -0.51 -23.92
CA ASN A 269 13.20 -1.17 -23.42
C ASN A 269 14.25 -0.15 -23.00
N ASP A 270 14.55 0.82 -23.86
CA ASP A 270 15.53 1.88 -23.56
C ASP A 270 15.17 2.60 -22.24
N ALA A 271 13.89 2.94 -22.04
CA ALA A 271 13.42 3.62 -20.83
C ALA A 271 13.55 2.76 -19.56
N ILE A 272 13.29 1.45 -19.65
CA ILE A 272 13.44 0.52 -18.53
C ILE A 272 14.93 0.26 -18.23
N GLU A 273 15.77 0.13 -19.27
CA GLU A 273 17.20 -0.13 -19.13
C GLU A 273 17.99 1.07 -18.60
N ASP A 274 17.47 2.30 -18.75
CA ASP A 274 17.99 3.49 -18.07
C ASP A 274 17.82 3.42 -16.53
N GLY A 275 17.01 2.49 -16.03
CA GLY A 275 16.76 2.21 -14.62
C GLY A 275 15.63 3.06 -14.03
N ALA A 276 14.68 2.40 -13.35
CA ALA A 276 13.52 3.01 -12.71
C ALA A 276 13.08 2.19 -11.50
N GLY A 277 12.58 2.85 -10.45
CA GLY A 277 11.98 2.17 -9.32
C GLY A 277 10.60 1.63 -9.66
N PHE A 278 9.80 2.44 -10.36
CA PHE A 278 8.46 2.07 -10.83
C PHE A 278 8.30 2.26 -12.34
N VAL A 279 7.59 1.32 -12.95
CA VAL A 279 7.18 1.35 -14.37
C VAL A 279 5.67 1.13 -14.43
N PHE A 280 4.95 2.06 -15.07
CA PHE A 280 3.50 1.96 -15.26
C PHE A 280 3.16 1.69 -16.72
N PHE A 281 2.36 0.65 -16.96
CA PHE A 281 1.75 0.35 -18.24
C PHE A 281 0.23 0.58 -18.12
N ASN A 282 -0.30 1.57 -18.83
CA ASN A 282 -1.74 1.86 -18.83
C ASN A 282 -2.26 1.81 -20.27
N GLY A 283 -3.10 0.83 -20.58
CA GLY A 283 -3.61 0.59 -21.93
C GLY A 283 -4.26 -0.78 -22.12
N HIS A 284 -4.02 -1.41 -23.27
CA HIS A 284 -4.64 -2.68 -23.66
C HIS A 284 -3.65 -3.83 -23.60
N GLY A 285 -4.11 -4.98 -23.12
CA GLY A 285 -3.29 -6.18 -22.96
C GLY A 285 -3.89 -7.43 -23.57
N LEU A 286 -3.01 -8.38 -23.86
CA LEU A 286 -3.30 -9.81 -23.84
C LEU A 286 -2.16 -10.51 -23.07
N HIS A 287 -2.28 -11.81 -22.89
CA HIS A 287 -1.25 -12.61 -22.19
C HIS A 287 0.18 -12.45 -22.73
N ASP A 288 0.41 -12.02 -23.97
CA ASP A 288 1.76 -11.87 -24.54
C ASP A 288 2.12 -10.44 -24.99
N LEU A 289 1.21 -9.46 -24.84
CA LEU A 289 1.39 -8.13 -25.41
C LEU A 289 0.77 -6.98 -24.62
N TRP A 290 1.27 -5.78 -24.91
CA TRP A 290 0.70 -4.50 -24.51
C TRP A 290 0.66 -3.53 -25.70
N ALA A 291 -0.41 -2.73 -25.80
CA ALA A 291 -0.53 -1.63 -26.74
C ALA A 291 -1.55 -0.59 -26.25
N THR A 292 -1.57 0.59 -26.86
CA THR A 292 -2.55 1.66 -26.59
C THR A 292 -2.94 2.34 -27.90
N TYR A 293 -3.89 3.26 -27.93
CA TYR A 293 -4.28 3.98 -29.14
C TYR A 293 -3.56 5.32 -29.29
N LEU A 294 -3.47 5.80 -30.53
CA LEU A 294 -3.19 7.21 -30.81
C LEU A 294 -4.45 8.02 -30.54
N HIS A 295 -4.29 9.24 -30.02
CA HIS A 295 -5.37 10.20 -29.75
C HIS A 295 -6.47 10.20 -30.81
N ASN A 296 -7.67 9.81 -30.39
CA ASN A 296 -8.90 9.71 -31.16
C ASN A 296 -8.74 8.93 -32.47
N ARG A 297 -8.06 7.79 -32.43
CA ARG A 297 -7.83 6.92 -33.60
C ARG A 297 -7.89 5.43 -33.25
N ASN A 298 -8.43 4.64 -34.17
CA ASN A 298 -8.35 3.17 -34.14
C ASN A 298 -6.94 2.60 -34.45
N THR A 299 -5.89 3.43 -34.41
CA THR A 299 -4.51 2.99 -34.71
C THR A 299 -3.79 2.74 -33.40
N MET A 300 -3.48 1.48 -33.13
CA MET A 300 -2.72 1.09 -31.95
C MET A 300 -1.21 1.34 -32.13
N VAL A 301 -0.56 1.72 -31.02
CA VAL A 301 0.87 1.89 -30.87
C VAL A 301 1.36 1.14 -29.62
N PRO A 302 2.62 0.67 -29.59
CA PRO A 302 3.59 0.73 -30.69
C PRO A 302 3.20 -0.17 -31.87
N PRO A 303 3.66 0.12 -33.10
CA PRO A 303 3.41 -0.75 -34.26
C PRO A 303 3.90 -2.18 -33.98
N GLY A 304 2.99 -3.15 -34.01
CA GLY A 304 3.29 -4.56 -33.68
C GLY A 304 3.13 -4.94 -32.20
N SER A 305 2.74 -3.98 -31.35
CA SER A 305 2.63 -4.08 -29.89
C SER A 305 3.97 -4.26 -29.19
N TYR A 306 4.03 -3.89 -27.91
CA TYR A 306 5.07 -4.36 -27.01
C TYR A 306 4.74 -5.80 -26.62
N ARG A 307 5.74 -6.69 -26.49
CA ARG A 307 5.51 -8.15 -26.40
C ARG A 307 6.49 -8.81 -25.47
N THR A 308 6.19 -10.02 -25.01
CA THR A 308 7.12 -10.88 -24.26
C THR A 308 8.47 -11.06 -24.96
N SER A 309 8.51 -11.06 -26.30
CA SER A 309 9.76 -11.07 -27.06
C SER A 309 10.64 -9.84 -26.84
N HIS A 310 10.06 -8.68 -26.54
CA HIS A 310 10.80 -7.45 -26.19
C HIS A 310 11.24 -7.50 -24.72
N ILE A 311 10.37 -7.98 -23.83
CA ILE A 311 10.68 -8.18 -22.40
C ILE A 311 11.89 -9.10 -22.23
N ASN A 312 11.93 -10.21 -22.97
CA ASN A 312 13.04 -11.17 -22.96
C ASN A 312 14.37 -10.62 -23.50
N GLN A 313 14.38 -9.42 -24.10
CA GLN A 313 15.59 -8.73 -24.55
C GLN A 313 16.13 -7.74 -23.51
N LEU A 314 15.38 -7.46 -22.43
CA LEU A 314 15.83 -6.56 -21.36
C LEU A 314 17.06 -7.13 -20.65
N THR A 315 18.02 -6.24 -20.38
CA THR A 315 19.33 -6.56 -19.76
C THR A 315 19.63 -5.76 -18.48
N ASN A 316 18.60 -5.18 -17.85
CA ASN A 316 18.64 -4.31 -16.67
C ASN A 316 18.75 -5.05 -15.32
N ILE A 317 19.57 -6.10 -15.23
CA ILE A 317 19.65 -6.94 -14.01
C ILE A 317 20.03 -6.18 -12.74
N ASP A 318 20.75 -5.06 -12.86
CA ASP A 318 21.21 -4.24 -11.72
C ASP A 318 20.23 -3.10 -11.37
N THR A 319 19.14 -2.95 -12.13
CA THR A 319 18.16 -1.85 -12.00
C THR A 319 16.73 -2.36 -12.24
N LEU A 320 16.33 -3.36 -11.44
CA LEU A 320 15.04 -4.05 -11.59
C LEU A 320 13.87 -3.19 -11.04
N PRO A 321 12.95 -2.70 -11.89
CA PRO A 321 11.77 -1.96 -11.44
C PRO A 321 10.71 -2.87 -10.81
N ILE A 322 9.80 -2.25 -10.09
CA ILE A 322 8.45 -2.76 -9.82
C ILE A 322 7.57 -2.31 -10.98
N VAL A 323 6.94 -3.26 -11.68
CA VAL A 323 6.05 -2.97 -12.80
C VAL A 323 4.60 -3.04 -12.32
N ILE A 324 3.82 -2.02 -12.63
CA ILE A 324 2.38 -1.96 -12.34
C ILE A 324 1.67 -1.81 -13.69
N SER A 325 0.67 -2.64 -13.95
CA SER A 325 -0.02 -2.66 -15.23
C SER A 325 -1.52 -2.69 -15.08
N ASP A 326 -2.17 -1.69 -15.68
CA ASP A 326 -3.57 -1.70 -16.07
C ASP A 326 -3.62 -2.13 -17.55
N ALA A 327 -3.99 -3.39 -17.73
CA ALA A 327 -4.15 -4.07 -19.01
C ALA A 327 -4.66 -5.50 -18.80
N CYS A 328 -5.54 -5.94 -19.71
CA CYS A 328 -6.14 -7.28 -19.65
C CYS A 328 -5.11 -8.42 -19.76
N TYR A 329 -5.35 -9.51 -19.02
CA TYR A 329 -4.68 -10.83 -19.13
C TYR A 329 -3.17 -10.87 -18.85
N HIS A 330 -2.59 -9.81 -18.31
CA HIS A 330 -1.13 -9.75 -18.11
C HIS A 330 -0.60 -10.79 -17.13
N LEU A 331 -1.43 -11.23 -16.20
CA LEU A 331 -1.12 -12.27 -15.21
C LEU A 331 -1.95 -13.55 -15.42
N GLN A 332 -2.31 -13.91 -16.66
CA GLN A 332 -3.08 -15.12 -16.99
C GLN A 332 -2.22 -16.41 -16.93
N TYR A 333 -1.64 -16.67 -15.76
CA TYR A 333 -0.63 -17.70 -15.54
C TYR A 333 -1.18 -19.15 -15.50
N ASP A 334 -2.48 -19.31 -15.35
CA ASP A 334 -3.15 -20.61 -15.41
C ASP A 334 -3.16 -21.20 -16.82
N MET A 335 -3.29 -20.35 -17.83
CA MET A 335 -3.27 -20.75 -19.24
C MET A 335 -1.93 -20.50 -19.93
N TYR A 336 -1.20 -19.46 -19.51
CA TYR A 336 0.03 -19.01 -20.18
C TYR A 336 1.21 -18.95 -19.20
N PRO A 337 2.05 -20.00 -19.14
CA PRO A 337 3.19 -20.06 -18.23
C PRO A 337 4.29 -19.02 -18.52
N ASP A 338 4.20 -18.32 -19.65
CA ASP A 338 5.07 -17.21 -20.06
C ASP A 338 4.26 -15.92 -20.30
N CYS A 339 3.15 -15.75 -19.57
CA CYS A 339 2.33 -14.53 -19.62
C CYS A 339 3.17 -13.26 -19.41
N PHE A 340 2.61 -12.12 -19.83
CA PHE A 340 3.31 -10.85 -19.97
C PHE A 340 4.02 -10.43 -18.68
N GLY A 341 3.32 -10.44 -17.55
CA GLY A 341 3.92 -10.09 -16.26
C GLY A 341 4.92 -11.14 -15.76
N TRP A 342 4.68 -12.43 -15.97
CA TRP A 342 5.66 -13.46 -15.58
C TRP A 342 6.94 -13.40 -16.42
N SER A 343 6.85 -13.01 -17.69
CA SER A 343 8.02 -12.78 -18.55
C SER A 343 8.94 -11.68 -18.00
N PHE A 344 8.39 -10.67 -17.32
CA PHE A 344 9.21 -9.64 -16.64
C PHE A 344 9.96 -10.22 -15.44
N VAL A 345 9.25 -10.91 -14.55
CA VAL A 345 9.83 -11.41 -13.29
C VAL A 345 10.82 -12.55 -13.56
N SER A 346 10.51 -13.45 -14.50
CA SER A 346 11.32 -14.63 -14.80
C SER A 346 12.51 -14.41 -15.75
N ASN A 347 12.65 -13.23 -16.37
CA ASN A 347 13.78 -12.95 -17.27
C ASN A 347 15.13 -13.03 -16.52
N PRO A 348 16.05 -13.93 -16.88
CA PRO A 348 17.31 -14.10 -16.15
C PRO A 348 18.33 -12.97 -16.34
N ASN A 349 18.14 -12.09 -17.33
CA ASN A 349 19.09 -11.01 -17.64
C ASN A 349 18.59 -9.62 -17.24
N GLY A 350 17.38 -9.48 -16.72
CA GLY A 350 16.75 -8.19 -16.46
C GLY A 350 15.26 -8.37 -16.22
N GLY A 351 14.45 -7.46 -16.75
CA GLY A 351 13.00 -7.46 -16.54
C GLY A 351 12.63 -6.67 -15.29
N ALA A 352 11.89 -7.29 -14.37
CA ALA A 352 11.39 -6.64 -13.16
C ALA A 352 11.74 -7.46 -11.90
N ILE A 353 11.69 -6.81 -10.73
CA ILE A 353 11.74 -7.50 -9.43
C ILE A 353 10.35 -8.00 -9.03
N ALA A 354 9.31 -7.29 -9.47
CA ALA A 354 7.92 -7.66 -9.27
C ALA A 354 7.01 -7.07 -10.35
N PHE A 355 5.83 -7.66 -10.49
CA PHE A 355 4.78 -7.21 -11.40
C PHE A 355 3.42 -7.26 -10.69
N ILE A 356 2.65 -6.17 -10.74
CA ILE A 356 1.28 -6.09 -10.24
C ILE A 356 0.33 -5.83 -11.42
N GLY A 357 -0.76 -6.59 -11.51
CA GLY A 357 -1.75 -6.42 -12.59
C GLY A 357 -2.88 -7.44 -12.52
N GLY A 358 -3.71 -7.49 -13.57
CA GLY A 358 -4.87 -8.39 -13.65
C GLY A 358 -4.56 -9.77 -14.24
N SER A 359 -5.17 -10.83 -13.68
CA SER A 359 -5.18 -12.17 -14.31
C SER A 359 -6.10 -12.28 -15.52
N ASP A 360 -7.09 -11.40 -15.63
CA ASP A 360 -8.08 -11.42 -16.70
C ASP A 360 -8.43 -9.99 -17.19
N THR A 361 -9.64 -9.78 -17.68
CA THR A 361 -10.10 -8.55 -18.33
C THR A 361 -10.19 -7.38 -17.36
N ASP A 362 -9.53 -6.28 -17.70
CA ASP A 362 -9.62 -5.04 -16.93
C ASP A 362 -10.84 -4.22 -17.35
N LEU A 363 -11.46 -3.52 -16.38
CA LEU A 363 -12.60 -2.64 -16.63
C LEU A 363 -12.30 -1.20 -16.23
N ALA A 364 -12.40 -0.30 -17.20
CA ALA A 364 -11.96 1.08 -17.11
C ALA A 364 -13.08 2.08 -17.44
N TYR A 365 -13.01 3.29 -16.89
CA TYR A 365 -13.93 4.39 -17.22
C TYR A 365 -13.29 5.38 -18.20
N GLY A 366 -14.03 5.80 -19.22
CA GLY A 366 -13.58 6.79 -20.20
C GLY A 366 -13.50 8.21 -19.64
N GLY A 367 -12.73 9.06 -20.32
CA GLY A 367 -12.52 10.46 -19.97
C GLY A 367 -11.83 10.66 -18.62
N THR A 368 -12.13 11.77 -17.95
CA THR A 368 -11.52 12.10 -16.64
C THR A 368 -11.93 11.15 -15.50
N ARG A 369 -12.93 10.30 -15.73
CA ARG A 369 -13.43 9.32 -14.75
C ARG A 369 -12.56 8.06 -14.64
N ILE A 370 -11.54 7.91 -15.50
CA ILE A 370 -10.57 6.82 -15.47
C ILE A 370 -9.98 6.60 -14.07
N VAL A 371 -9.85 7.67 -13.27
CA VAL A 371 -9.27 7.61 -11.91
C VAL A 371 -10.26 7.21 -10.81
N GLU A 372 -11.54 6.99 -11.13
CA GLU A 372 -12.59 6.77 -10.12
C GLU A 372 -12.71 5.31 -9.67
N LYS A 373 -12.32 4.35 -10.52
CA LYS A 373 -12.45 2.89 -10.34
C LYS A 373 -11.37 2.15 -11.13
N GLY A 374 -11.41 0.82 -11.10
CA GLY A 374 -10.52 0.00 -11.92
C GLY A 374 -9.13 -0.15 -11.31
N ILE A 375 -8.25 -0.84 -12.04
CA ILE A 375 -6.83 -0.92 -11.66
C ILE A 375 -6.21 0.49 -11.64
N GLU A 376 -6.71 1.43 -12.43
CA GLU A 376 -6.26 2.81 -12.48
C GLU A 376 -6.42 3.54 -11.13
N LYS A 377 -7.54 3.32 -10.43
CA LYS A 377 -7.68 3.83 -9.07
C LYS A 377 -6.74 3.10 -8.10
N LEU A 378 -6.52 1.80 -8.26
CA LEU A 378 -5.52 1.07 -7.45
C LEU A 378 -4.10 1.59 -7.66
N ASP A 379 -3.72 1.94 -8.89
CA ASP A 379 -2.42 2.56 -9.22
C ASP A 379 -2.20 3.82 -8.38
N LEU A 380 -3.21 4.70 -8.35
CA LEU A 380 -3.16 5.92 -7.54
C LEU A 380 -3.08 5.61 -6.04
N LYS A 381 -3.81 4.61 -5.56
CA LYS A 381 -3.75 4.19 -4.14
C LYS A 381 -2.36 3.66 -3.77
N MET A 382 -1.74 2.85 -4.62
CA MET A 382 -0.39 2.37 -4.41
C MET A 382 0.62 3.54 -4.39
N CYS A 383 0.51 4.51 -5.31
CA CYS A 383 1.36 5.70 -5.30
C CYS A 383 1.19 6.53 -4.02
N MET A 384 -0.05 6.75 -3.57
CA MET A 384 -0.35 7.49 -2.34
C MET A 384 0.23 6.79 -1.12
N LEU A 385 0.03 5.48 -0.99
CA LEU A 385 0.53 4.68 0.11
C LEU A 385 2.06 4.61 0.15
N TYR A 386 2.70 4.52 -1.01
CA TYR A 386 4.17 4.61 -1.10
C TYR A 386 4.67 5.96 -0.55
N GLN A 387 4.02 7.06 -0.95
CA GLN A 387 4.35 8.42 -0.50
C GLN A 387 3.96 8.71 0.96
N ASP A 388 3.05 7.91 1.52
CA ASP A 388 2.70 7.91 2.93
C ASP A 388 3.60 6.98 3.77
N GLY A 389 4.58 6.32 3.15
CA GLY A 389 5.69 5.64 3.84
C GLY A 389 5.59 4.12 3.87
N VAL A 390 4.68 3.51 3.09
CA VAL A 390 4.61 2.06 2.96
C VAL A 390 5.86 1.54 2.27
N SER A 391 6.66 0.76 3.02
CA SER A 391 8.03 0.38 2.63
C SER A 391 8.18 -1.07 2.16
N HIS A 392 7.11 -1.88 2.18
CA HIS A 392 7.12 -3.28 1.74
C HIS A 392 6.09 -3.51 0.64
N LEU A 393 6.45 -4.32 -0.35
CA LEU A 393 5.67 -4.47 -1.57
C LEU A 393 4.30 -5.13 -1.35
N GLY A 394 4.24 -6.16 -0.51
CA GLY A 394 2.99 -6.83 -0.16
C GLY A 394 2.04 -5.90 0.60
N ASN A 395 2.57 -5.08 1.51
CA ASN A 395 1.80 -4.05 2.21
C ASN A 395 1.25 -3.03 1.23
N LEU A 396 2.07 -2.57 0.28
CA LEU A 396 1.64 -1.63 -0.75
C LEU A 396 0.44 -2.19 -1.54
N TRP A 397 0.54 -3.44 -1.98
CA TRP A 397 -0.52 -4.15 -2.68
C TRP A 397 -1.78 -4.31 -1.81
N GLY A 398 -1.67 -4.97 -0.65
CA GLY A 398 -2.82 -5.30 0.18
C GLY A 398 -3.50 -4.08 0.80
N MET A 399 -2.73 -3.10 1.28
CA MET A 399 -3.30 -1.85 1.82
C MET A 399 -3.98 -1.02 0.72
N SER A 400 -3.49 -1.05 -0.53
CA SER A 400 -4.15 -0.35 -1.63
C SER A 400 -5.54 -0.91 -1.94
N ILE A 401 -5.72 -2.23 -1.80
CA ILE A 401 -7.02 -2.91 -1.92
C ILE A 401 -7.96 -2.48 -0.80
N VAL A 402 -7.46 -2.40 0.45
CA VAL A 402 -8.25 -1.89 1.58
C VAL A 402 -8.65 -0.42 1.37
N ASP A 403 -7.70 0.43 0.97
CA ASP A 403 -7.92 1.86 0.71
C ASP A 403 -8.74 2.14 -0.55
N TYR A 404 -8.90 1.16 -1.43
CA TYR A 404 -9.77 1.24 -2.59
C TYR A 404 -11.22 1.45 -2.17
N GLN A 405 -11.65 0.87 -1.04
CA GLN A 405 -13.02 0.99 -0.48
C GLN A 405 -14.09 0.65 -1.53
N PRO A 406 -14.22 -0.63 -1.92
CA PRO A 406 -15.16 -1.06 -2.96
C PRO A 406 -16.61 -0.74 -2.58
N VAL A 407 -17.42 -0.40 -3.57
CA VAL A 407 -18.86 -0.23 -3.42
C VAL A 407 -19.51 -1.62 -3.39
N GLU A 408 -20.38 -1.84 -2.40
CA GLU A 408 -21.10 -3.11 -2.25
C GLU A 408 -21.89 -3.46 -3.52
N ASN A 409 -21.73 -4.69 -4.02
CA ASN A 409 -22.35 -5.23 -5.23
C ASN A 409 -21.95 -4.53 -6.55
N ASP A 410 -20.87 -3.76 -6.58
CA ASP A 410 -20.34 -3.17 -7.80
C ASP A 410 -19.40 -4.13 -8.51
N ILE A 411 -19.73 -4.50 -9.75
CA ILE A 411 -18.99 -5.53 -10.48
C ILE A 411 -17.59 -5.09 -10.92
N VAL A 412 -17.40 -3.80 -11.21
CA VAL A 412 -16.08 -3.28 -11.57
C VAL A 412 -15.16 -3.41 -10.36
N ASP A 413 -15.62 -2.95 -9.20
CA ASP A 413 -14.85 -3.04 -7.95
C ASP A 413 -14.54 -4.50 -7.55
N LEU A 414 -15.52 -5.39 -7.68
CA LEU A 414 -15.33 -6.83 -7.44
C LEU A 414 -14.24 -7.40 -8.35
N LEU A 415 -14.37 -7.22 -9.67
CA LEU A 415 -13.43 -7.74 -10.65
C LEU A 415 -12.03 -7.18 -10.45
N THR A 416 -11.91 -5.86 -10.26
CA THR A 416 -10.65 -5.18 -9.98
C THR A 416 -9.90 -5.83 -8.82
N ILE A 417 -10.57 -6.13 -7.70
CA ILE A 417 -9.92 -6.70 -6.53
C ILE A 417 -9.58 -8.18 -6.74
N ILE A 418 -10.54 -9.00 -7.16
CA ILE A 418 -10.33 -10.45 -7.23
C ILE A 418 -9.35 -10.87 -8.32
N GLN A 419 -9.13 -10.06 -9.37
CA GLN A 419 -8.17 -10.37 -10.43
C GLN A 419 -6.79 -9.75 -10.24
N ASN A 420 -6.63 -8.80 -9.31
CA ASN A 420 -5.36 -8.11 -9.09
C ASN A 420 -4.40 -8.99 -8.28
N HIS A 421 -3.25 -9.33 -8.89
CA HIS A 421 -2.24 -10.16 -8.26
C HIS A 421 -0.88 -9.45 -8.19
N LEU A 422 -0.12 -9.81 -7.16
CA LEU A 422 1.29 -9.50 -7.03
C LEU A 422 2.15 -10.70 -7.45
N PHE A 423 2.81 -10.60 -8.60
CA PHE A 423 3.91 -11.50 -8.96
C PHE A 423 5.23 -10.96 -8.42
N GLY A 424 5.69 -11.52 -7.31
CA GLY A 424 6.85 -11.05 -6.58
C GLY A 424 6.85 -11.57 -5.15
N ASP A 425 7.87 -11.18 -4.41
CA ASP A 425 7.96 -11.44 -2.98
C ASP A 425 7.18 -10.36 -2.20
N PRO A 426 6.13 -10.72 -1.44
CA PRO A 426 5.32 -9.74 -0.72
C PRO A 426 6.10 -9.10 0.45
N SER A 427 7.17 -9.74 0.93
CA SER A 427 8.02 -9.20 1.98
C SER A 427 9.15 -8.31 1.46
N LEU A 428 9.23 -8.08 0.14
CA LEU A 428 10.28 -7.28 -0.48
C LEU A 428 10.25 -5.84 0.03
N GLN A 429 11.37 -5.38 0.58
CA GLN A 429 11.55 -3.98 0.96
C GLN A 429 11.72 -3.08 -0.29
N ILE A 430 10.99 -1.97 -0.35
CA ILE A 430 10.92 -1.04 -1.51
C ILE A 430 11.12 0.44 -1.11
N ALA A 431 11.27 0.71 0.18
CA ALA A 431 11.69 1.99 0.74
C ALA A 431 12.40 1.73 2.07
N ASP A 432 13.12 2.73 2.60
CA ASP A 432 13.62 2.60 3.97
C ASP A 432 12.44 2.56 4.96
N ASN A 433 12.59 1.77 6.03
CA ASN A 433 11.60 1.75 7.10
C ASN A 433 11.69 3.08 7.85
N SER A 434 10.64 3.89 7.73
CA SER A 434 10.48 5.13 8.49
C SER A 434 9.45 4.92 9.58
N GLN A 435 9.77 5.30 10.82
CA GLN A 435 8.81 5.25 11.91
C GLN A 435 8.12 6.60 12.02
N PRO A 436 6.80 6.64 12.31
CA PRO A 436 6.12 7.91 12.49
C PRO A 436 6.85 8.80 13.51
N PRO A 437 6.92 10.12 13.27
CA PRO A 437 7.49 11.02 14.23
C PRO A 437 6.82 10.88 15.60
N MET A 438 7.57 11.16 16.66
CA MET A 438 7.00 11.16 18.00
C MET A 438 5.83 12.16 18.07
N LYS A 439 4.78 11.83 18.84
CA LYS A 439 3.68 12.76 19.12
C LYS A 439 4.25 14.13 19.53
N PRO A 440 3.92 15.22 18.82
CA PRO A 440 4.47 16.53 19.15
C PRO A 440 4.06 16.97 20.55
N ASN A 441 4.92 17.74 21.19
CA ASN A 441 4.56 18.42 22.43
C ASN A 441 3.39 19.39 22.18
N PRO A 442 2.58 19.70 23.23
CA PRO A 442 1.59 20.76 23.12
C PRO A 442 2.24 22.05 22.58
N PRO A 443 1.59 22.76 21.63
CA PRO A 443 2.15 23.99 21.09
C PRO A 443 2.44 25.00 22.21
N MET A 444 3.57 25.68 22.13
CA MET A 444 4.00 26.70 23.08
C MET A 444 3.69 28.08 22.52
N GLY A 445 2.78 28.81 23.16
CA GLY A 445 2.37 30.13 22.73
C GLY A 445 1.49 30.82 23.78
N PRO A 446 0.92 31.99 23.45
CA PRO A 446 0.01 32.67 24.35
C PRO A 446 -1.27 31.85 24.57
N SER A 447 -1.67 31.65 25.83
CA SER A 447 -2.97 31.04 26.19
C SER A 447 -4.12 32.05 26.22
N GLU A 448 -3.82 33.33 26.03
CA GLU A 448 -4.80 34.39 25.84
C GLU A 448 -4.29 35.42 24.83
N GLY A 449 -5.19 35.98 24.02
CA GLY A 449 -4.83 36.93 22.97
C GLY A 449 -5.91 37.96 22.67
N LYS A 450 -5.66 38.76 21.64
CA LYS A 450 -6.64 39.70 21.07
C LYS A 450 -7.09 39.16 19.71
N ILE A 451 -8.39 39.25 19.45
CA ILE A 451 -8.94 39.03 18.11
C ILE A 451 -8.24 39.96 17.10
N LYS A 452 -8.07 39.49 15.87
CA LYS A 452 -7.43 40.22 14.76
C LYS A 452 -5.97 40.60 14.98
N ALA A 453 -5.33 40.05 16.00
CA ALA A 453 -3.89 40.10 16.18
C ALA A 453 -3.31 38.74 15.83
N GLU A 454 -2.14 38.74 15.21
CA GLU A 454 -1.37 37.54 14.94
C GLU A 454 -0.73 37.03 16.23
N HIS A 455 -0.78 35.71 16.44
CA HIS A 455 -0.18 35.03 17.57
C HIS A 455 0.70 33.89 17.08
N ASN A 456 1.85 33.72 17.73
CA ASN A 456 2.86 32.73 17.37
C ASN A 456 2.82 31.53 18.30
N PHE A 457 2.96 30.34 17.74
CA PHE A 457 2.98 29.07 18.45
C PHE A 457 4.17 28.24 17.98
N THR A 458 5.03 27.90 18.94
CA THR A 458 6.23 27.09 18.72
C THR A 458 5.92 25.63 18.99
N VAL A 459 6.41 24.74 18.14
CA VAL A 459 6.30 23.29 18.27
C VAL A 459 7.67 22.65 18.07
N ILE A 460 7.86 21.50 18.71
CA ILE A 460 9.03 20.65 18.54
C ILE A 460 8.59 19.20 18.67
N THR A 461 9.14 18.35 17.81
CA THR A 461 9.14 16.90 18.00
C THR A 461 10.39 16.31 17.37
N THR A 462 10.57 15.01 17.55
CA THR A 462 11.66 14.24 16.95
C THR A 462 11.10 13.08 16.17
N ASP A 463 11.75 12.80 15.06
CA ASP A 463 11.67 11.55 14.34
C ASP A 463 12.62 10.48 14.94
N PRO A 464 12.22 9.20 15.07
CA PRO A 464 13.09 8.12 15.59
C PRO A 464 14.35 7.88 14.75
N GLU A 465 14.23 7.96 13.42
CA GLU A 465 15.30 7.84 12.43
C GLU A 465 16.07 9.15 12.23
N LYS A 466 15.52 10.25 12.78
CA LYS A 466 16.00 11.64 12.64
C LYS A 466 15.76 12.22 11.26
N ASP A 467 14.73 11.72 10.58
CA ASP A 467 14.25 12.26 9.32
C ASP A 467 13.76 13.70 9.48
N GLU A 468 13.79 14.49 8.39
CA GLU A 468 13.25 15.84 8.44
C GLU A 468 11.71 15.82 8.54
N LEU A 469 11.13 16.87 9.13
CA LEU A 469 9.73 16.91 9.56
C LEU A 469 8.96 18.05 8.93
N TYR A 470 7.70 17.78 8.59
CA TYR A 470 6.67 18.76 8.27
C TYR A 470 5.67 18.87 9.43
N TYR A 471 5.08 20.05 9.64
CA TYR A 471 4.07 20.30 10.67
C TYR A 471 2.75 20.80 10.09
N LEU A 472 1.64 20.30 10.64
CA LEU A 472 0.27 20.71 10.35
C LEU A 472 -0.40 21.23 11.63
N PHE A 473 -0.87 22.48 11.62
CA PHE A 473 -1.60 23.08 12.72
C PHE A 473 -3.11 22.96 12.49
N ASP A 474 -3.84 22.58 13.54
CA ASP A 474 -5.29 22.80 13.68
C ASP A 474 -5.48 23.94 14.68
N TRP A 475 -6.06 25.05 14.21
CA TRP A 475 -6.19 26.28 14.98
C TRP A 475 -7.44 26.32 15.86
N GLY A 476 -8.27 25.26 15.84
CA GLY A 476 -9.45 25.11 16.69
C GLY A 476 -10.65 25.99 16.28
N ASP A 477 -10.59 26.63 15.11
CA ASP A 477 -11.64 27.45 14.50
C ASP A 477 -12.12 26.90 13.15
N ASP A 478 -12.05 25.57 13.00
CA ASP A 478 -12.31 24.81 11.76
C ASP A 478 -11.33 25.11 10.61
N SER A 479 -10.18 25.73 10.91
CA SER A 479 -9.08 25.93 9.94
C SER A 479 -7.84 25.08 10.26
N LEU A 480 -7.23 24.57 9.20
CA LEU A 480 -5.94 23.88 9.21
C LEU A 480 -4.90 24.73 8.46
N SER A 481 -3.64 24.63 8.85
CA SER A 481 -2.54 25.09 7.99
C SER A 481 -2.34 24.15 6.80
N GLU A 482 -1.43 24.50 5.90
CA GLU A 482 -0.78 23.49 5.03
C GLU A 482 0.25 22.70 5.85
N TRP A 483 0.84 21.65 5.26
CA TRP A 483 2.02 21.00 5.82
C TRP A 483 3.25 21.91 5.60
N ILE A 484 3.91 22.32 6.67
CA ILE A 484 5.00 23.30 6.63
C ILE A 484 6.32 22.60 6.98
N GLY A 485 7.32 22.68 6.11
CA GLY A 485 8.61 22.02 6.25
C GLY A 485 9.38 21.94 4.93
N PRO A 486 10.41 21.07 4.82
CA PRO A 486 10.92 20.19 5.88
C PRO A 486 11.81 20.94 6.88
N PHE A 487 11.86 20.45 8.12
CA PHE A 487 12.74 20.92 9.20
C PHE A 487 13.49 19.75 9.82
N ASN A 488 14.76 19.94 10.19
CA ASN A 488 15.53 18.89 10.88
C ASN A 488 14.80 18.36 12.14
N SER A 489 14.74 17.04 12.32
CA SER A 489 14.21 16.42 13.54
C SER A 489 14.82 17.03 14.81
N GLY A 490 13.97 17.34 15.80
CA GLY A 490 14.38 17.97 17.05
C GLY A 490 14.63 19.47 16.97
N THR A 491 14.23 20.15 15.89
CA THR A 491 14.27 21.61 15.79
C THR A 491 12.91 22.25 16.07
N GLU A 492 12.92 23.42 16.70
CA GLU A 492 11.71 24.20 16.96
C GLU A 492 11.23 24.88 15.68
N TYR A 493 9.94 24.73 15.38
CA TYR A 493 9.25 25.48 14.34
C TYR A 493 8.22 26.42 14.99
N THR A 494 8.01 27.62 14.42
CA THR A 494 6.99 28.58 14.90
C THR A 494 6.02 28.91 13.78
N GLY A 495 4.76 28.51 13.94
CA GLY A 495 3.63 28.91 13.10
C GLY A 495 2.89 30.11 13.70
N SER A 496 2.15 30.84 12.87
CA SER A 496 1.33 31.97 13.32
C SER A 496 -0.12 31.86 12.83
N HIS A 497 -1.06 32.39 13.62
CA HIS A 497 -2.49 32.44 13.26
C HIS A 497 -3.18 33.68 13.81
N THR A 498 -4.29 34.05 13.18
CA THR A 498 -5.14 35.18 13.60
C THR A 498 -6.59 34.74 13.72
N TRP A 499 -7.19 34.90 14.90
CA TRP A 499 -8.62 34.65 15.11
C TRP A 499 -9.46 35.91 14.93
N ASP A 500 -10.52 35.81 14.13
CA ASP A 500 -11.47 36.90 13.88
C ASP A 500 -12.59 37.01 14.93
N THR A 501 -12.83 35.94 15.68
CA THR A 501 -13.96 35.83 16.61
C THR A 501 -13.52 35.62 18.05
N GLN A 502 -14.39 36.02 18.98
CA GLN A 502 -14.21 35.71 20.40
C GLN A 502 -14.50 34.22 20.62
N GLY A 503 -13.70 33.57 21.47
CA GLY A 503 -13.86 32.15 21.73
C GLY A 503 -12.71 31.56 22.52
N THR A 504 -12.81 30.27 22.79
CA THR A 504 -11.71 29.45 23.26
C THR A 504 -11.40 28.45 22.16
N PHE A 505 -10.16 28.45 21.69
CA PHE A 505 -9.71 27.65 20.56
C PHE A 505 -8.68 26.63 21.07
N MET A 506 -8.77 25.40 20.57
CA MET A 506 -7.92 24.28 21.01
C MET A 506 -6.86 24.03 19.94
N VAL A 507 -5.73 24.72 20.05
CA VAL A 507 -4.65 24.63 19.07
C VAL A 507 -3.88 23.34 19.27
N LYS A 508 -3.74 22.52 18.24
CA LYS A 508 -2.96 21.26 18.27
C LYS A 508 -2.15 21.13 16.97
N VAL A 509 -1.10 20.32 17.04
CA VAL A 509 -0.18 20.11 15.91
C VAL A 509 0.00 18.62 15.65
N LYS A 510 0.13 18.28 14.37
CA LYS A 510 0.59 16.99 13.88
C LYS A 510 1.93 17.17 13.16
N ALA A 511 2.81 16.19 13.24
CA ALA A 511 4.02 16.11 12.43
C ALA A 511 3.97 14.92 11.47
N LYS A 512 4.67 15.02 10.35
CA LYS A 512 5.02 13.90 9.47
C LYS A 512 6.48 13.99 9.03
N ASP A 513 7.14 12.89 8.74
CA ASP A 513 8.49 12.90 8.16
C ASP A 513 8.47 13.14 6.64
N ILE A 514 9.65 13.07 6.01
CA ILE A 514 9.84 13.18 4.57
C ILE A 514 9.31 11.96 3.79
N TYR A 515 9.01 10.86 4.47
CA TYR A 515 8.41 9.66 3.89
C TYR A 515 6.88 9.61 4.11
N GLY A 516 6.30 10.66 4.71
CA GLY A 516 4.86 10.80 4.86
C GLY A 516 4.28 10.19 6.14
N MET A 517 5.05 9.45 6.94
CA MET A 517 4.51 8.80 8.15
C MET A 517 4.10 9.85 9.17
N GLN A 518 2.87 9.75 9.68
CA GLN A 518 2.28 10.81 10.49
C GLN A 518 2.20 10.45 11.97
N SER A 519 2.67 11.34 12.82
CA SER A 519 2.51 11.26 14.28
C SER A 519 1.04 11.38 14.73
N PRO A 520 0.67 10.93 15.94
CA PRO A 520 -0.57 11.35 16.57
C PRO A 520 -0.64 12.86 16.77
N TRP A 521 -1.85 13.44 16.81
CA TRP A 521 -2.04 14.84 17.20
C TRP A 521 -1.48 15.11 18.60
N SER A 522 -0.86 16.29 18.79
CA SER A 522 -0.43 16.79 20.09
C SER A 522 -1.60 16.93 21.08
N ASP A 523 -1.31 17.01 22.37
CA ASP A 523 -2.30 17.55 23.29
C ASP A 523 -2.57 19.03 22.94
N PRO A 524 -3.82 19.50 23.07
CA PRO A 524 -4.16 20.85 22.63
C PRO A 524 -3.76 21.92 23.65
N LEU A 525 -3.30 23.07 23.15
CA LEU A 525 -3.19 24.32 23.90
C LEU A 525 -4.52 25.09 23.81
N SER A 526 -5.13 25.36 24.96
CA SER A 526 -6.35 26.19 25.03
C SER A 526 -5.98 27.67 24.96
N VAL A 527 -6.46 28.36 23.92
CA VAL A 527 -6.21 29.79 23.66
C VAL A 527 -7.51 30.58 23.76
N SER A 528 -7.55 31.56 24.66
CA SER A 528 -8.73 32.40 24.90
C SER A 528 -8.63 33.74 24.18
N MET A 529 -9.67 34.13 23.44
CA MET A 529 -9.80 35.45 22.80
C MET A 529 -10.92 36.27 23.47
N PRO A 530 -10.69 36.82 24.69
CA PRO A 530 -11.72 37.53 25.44
C PRO A 530 -11.95 38.96 24.92
N LYS A 531 -13.10 39.52 25.29
CA LYS A 531 -13.44 40.91 25.01
C LYS A 531 -12.70 41.85 25.97
N TYR A 532 -11.66 42.54 25.51
CA TYR A 532 -11.15 43.71 26.22
C TYR A 532 -12.15 44.87 26.07
N LYS A 533 -12.86 45.22 27.15
CA LYS A 533 -13.50 46.54 27.24
C LYS A 533 -12.39 47.57 27.27
N SER A 534 -12.31 48.44 26.25
CA SER A 534 -11.49 49.64 26.32
C SER A 534 -12.01 50.50 27.47
N PHE A 535 -11.30 50.50 28.60
CA PHE A 535 -11.35 51.67 29.48
C PHE A 535 -10.57 52.77 28.76
N LEU A 536 -11.28 53.52 27.93
CA LEU A 536 -10.82 54.85 27.53
C LEU A 536 -10.59 55.64 28.83
N ASP A 537 -9.43 56.28 28.92
CA ASP A 537 -9.08 57.29 29.92
C ASP A 537 -10.25 58.25 30.13
N ILE A 538 -11.04 58.03 31.18
CA ILE A 538 -11.90 59.07 31.72
C ILE A 538 -10.99 59.92 32.57
N GLU A 539 -10.53 61.03 31.98
CA GLU A 539 -9.91 62.12 32.70
C GLU A 539 -10.67 62.40 34.01
N SER A 540 -10.00 62.13 35.12
CA SER A 540 -10.43 62.46 36.47
C SER A 540 -10.32 63.96 36.75
N ASN A 541 -10.93 64.80 35.90
CA ASN A 541 -10.97 66.27 36.10
C ASN A 541 -12.35 66.90 36.04
N ASN A 542 -13.42 66.19 35.69
CA ASN A 542 -14.77 66.79 35.63
C ASN A 542 -15.74 66.41 36.76
N PHE A 543 -15.35 65.50 37.68
CA PHE A 543 -16.18 65.19 38.85
C PHE A 543 -15.88 66.10 40.07
N ILE A 544 -14.67 66.69 40.13
CA ILE A 544 -14.26 67.57 41.24
C ILE A 544 -14.84 68.98 41.12
N VAL A 545 -15.16 69.44 39.90
CA VAL A 545 -15.79 70.76 39.69
C VAL A 545 -17.31 70.73 39.96
N TRP A 546 -17.95 69.56 39.85
CA TRP A 546 -19.40 69.41 40.00
C TRP A 546 -19.85 69.37 41.48
N SER A 547 -19.00 68.87 42.39
CA SER A 547 -19.33 68.73 43.82
C SER A 547 -19.17 70.01 44.64
N HIS A 548 -18.39 71.00 44.17
CA HIS A 548 -18.13 72.25 44.90
C HIS A 548 -19.30 73.23 44.92
N HIS A 549 -20.27 73.10 44.00
CA HIS A 549 -21.34 74.09 43.84
C HIS A 549 -22.67 73.69 44.51
N TYR A 550 -22.91 72.40 44.77
CA TYR A 550 -24.24 71.92 45.17
C TYR A 550 -24.35 71.32 46.58
N PHE A 551 -23.23 71.00 47.26
CA PHE A 551 -23.28 70.37 48.59
C PHE A 551 -22.21 70.87 49.57
N PRO A 552 -22.29 72.12 50.06
CA PRO A 552 -21.29 72.69 50.98
C PRO A 552 -21.27 72.02 52.38
N PHE A 553 -22.24 71.17 52.72
CA PHE A 553 -22.29 70.48 54.02
C PHE A 553 -21.58 69.11 54.07
N LEU A 554 -21.23 68.52 52.92
CA LEU A 554 -20.56 67.20 52.89
C LEU A 554 -19.04 67.27 53.12
N VAL A 555 -18.45 68.46 53.12
CA VAL A 555 -17.02 68.67 53.40
C VAL A 555 -16.70 68.47 54.90
N PHE A 556 -17.67 68.70 55.80
CA PHE A 556 -17.46 68.54 57.24
C PHE A 556 -17.39 67.07 57.71
N LEU A 557 -17.83 66.11 56.89
CA LEU A 557 -17.80 64.68 57.25
C LEU A 557 -16.46 64.01 56.90
N PHE A 558 -15.69 64.55 55.95
CA PHE A 558 -14.41 63.97 55.54
C PHE A 558 -13.23 64.38 56.42
N ASP A 559 -13.33 65.48 57.17
CA ASP A 559 -12.32 65.90 58.15
C ASP A 559 -12.50 65.25 59.55
N ILE A 560 -13.67 64.65 59.83
CA ILE A 560 -13.94 63.95 61.10
C ILE A 560 -13.55 62.46 61.03
N LEU A 561 -13.36 61.89 59.83
CA LEU A 561 -12.97 60.48 59.65
C LEU A 561 -11.44 60.28 59.46
N LYS A 562 -10.62 61.30 59.79
CA LYS A 562 -9.14 61.24 59.76
C LYS A 562 -8.48 61.31 61.15
N THR A 563 -9.13 60.76 62.18
CA THR A 563 -8.48 60.36 63.45
C THR A 563 -8.82 58.93 63.79
#